data_AF-A0A485KY06-F1
#
_entry.id   AF-A0A485KY06-F1
#
_cell.length_a   1.000
_cell.length_b   1.000
_cell.length_c   1.000
_cell.angle_alpha   90.00
_cell.angle_beta   90.00
_cell.angle_gamma   90.00
#
_symmetry.space_group_name_H-M   'P 1'
#
loop_
_entity.id
_entity.type
_entity.pdbx_description
1 polymer ?
#
loop_
_entity_poly.entity_id
_entity_poly.type
_entity_poly.pdbx_seq_one_letter_code
_entity_poly.pdbx_strand_id
1 'polypeptide(L)'
;MEHKRTNLGKRRRGPMRPRGSAIAAISCCFVMEILGANCFGVNASAHSSLSLDVEHCTAVAVAPFLPLESTCTSRDNALPAAATVTKTPSRHEESDWLAIMAKQYAPQIELPNYTLPDVLNQPTDWTEIGASFRASVVATCDAITKWVYFVRLLAIPILAVLFVMLEAMMPHTQTAAVAAYHAFQSLDPPLKVAIGTSLVLVLVAWRQGYFYTAKLAWKRLRLRCHVAQRAFRQQLATKSQTAALILPHLVYAGVCYLVVAFSPDAVLQALSHDMLLAWLSTFYPMYQSIRAVKLRRHTDQPADEFFERSLKYWILWGYFHASVTALSLFVPQFIVTGLRPSTLYLNLFLNWLHNMKGTHALYRLAINYLHPYAHRTTAATVTATQEQSNVVLRALAAVGIVSTRTADLLRDLASQGPALAGLLFLVTPGFLTNAGCDAVALAFPAYVAMGTLAAGQRRTHEWWVVYFTVTALFEYWFDSLSGILLWIPFVYHLKLVVMMWLQFPYFRGAQRLFDVCFNNILIDPRRRRASSLDTRVVQADVLPSAPSPRSEGAAS
;
A
#
# COMPACT_ATOMS: atom_id res chain seq x y z
N MET A 1 -7.25 -61.89 -20.34
CA MET A 1 -7.22 -61.97 -21.82
C MET A 1 -7.91 -60.72 -22.34
N GLU A 2 -7.36 -59.86 -23.19
CA GLU A 2 -6.09 -59.80 -23.88
C GLU A 2 -5.95 -58.34 -24.36
N HIS A 3 -4.79 -57.75 -24.06
CA HIS A 3 -4.05 -56.70 -24.76
C HIS A 3 -4.76 -55.63 -25.63
N LYS A 4 -4.65 -54.36 -25.21
CA LYS A 4 -4.33 -53.25 -26.14
C LYS A 4 -3.36 -52.23 -25.52
N ARG A 5 -2.06 -52.48 -25.71
CA ARG A 5 -0.96 -51.52 -25.54
C ARG A 5 -0.96 -50.54 -26.71
N THR A 6 -0.89 -49.23 -26.44
CA THR A 6 -0.47 -48.24 -27.44
C THR A 6 0.54 -47.25 -26.85
N ASN A 7 1.81 -47.53 -27.18
CA ASN A 7 2.90 -46.62 -27.55
C ASN A 7 3.13 -45.32 -26.75
N LEU A 8 3.97 -45.45 -25.71
CA LEU A 8 4.86 -44.39 -25.24
C LEU A 8 5.92 -44.06 -26.31
N GLY A 9 5.83 -42.86 -26.89
CA GLY A 9 6.84 -42.26 -27.75
C GLY A 9 8.14 -41.98 -27.00
N LYS A 10 9.12 -42.87 -27.21
CA LYS A 10 10.48 -42.85 -26.69
C LYS A 10 11.29 -41.72 -27.38
N ARG A 11 11.18 -40.47 -26.92
CA ARG A 11 12.08 -39.38 -27.36
C ARG A 11 13.50 -39.65 -26.85
N ARG A 12 14.39 -40.05 -27.77
CA ARG A 12 15.84 -40.18 -27.56
C ARG A 12 16.40 -38.85 -27.03
N ARG A 13 16.95 -38.85 -25.81
CA ARG A 13 17.81 -37.77 -25.32
C ARG A 13 19.21 -38.00 -25.88
N GLY A 14 19.63 -37.17 -26.82
CA GLY A 14 21.02 -37.12 -27.25
C GLY A 14 21.94 -36.60 -26.13
N PRO A 15 23.24 -36.95 -26.15
CA PRO A 15 24.19 -36.48 -25.16
C PRO A 15 24.50 -34.98 -25.36
N MET A 16 24.20 -34.15 -24.36
CA MET A 16 24.65 -32.76 -24.34
C MET A 16 26.17 -32.72 -24.10
N ARG A 17 26.92 -32.35 -25.14
CA ARG A 17 28.31 -31.89 -25.01
C ARG A 17 28.33 -30.52 -24.29
N PRO A 18 29.34 -30.26 -23.44
CA PRO A 18 29.53 -28.94 -22.86
C PRO A 18 30.27 -28.05 -23.86
N ARG A 19 29.62 -26.98 -24.30
CA ARG A 19 30.24 -25.76 -24.84
C ARG A 19 29.56 -24.63 -24.07
N GLY A 20 30.28 -23.84 -23.29
CA GLY A 20 31.33 -22.95 -23.74
C GLY A 20 30.76 -21.54 -23.57
N SER A 21 31.38 -20.78 -22.68
CA SER A 21 31.05 -19.41 -22.27
C SER A 21 30.51 -18.50 -23.38
N ALA A 22 29.27 -18.00 -23.24
CA ALA A 22 28.81 -16.78 -23.92
C ALA A 22 27.42 -16.27 -23.46
N ILE A 23 27.01 -16.38 -22.19
CA ILE A 23 25.81 -15.65 -21.70
C ILE A 23 26.02 -15.23 -20.23
N ALA A 24 26.92 -14.28 -20.02
CA ALA A 24 27.14 -13.62 -18.73
C ALA A 24 26.99 -12.08 -18.82
N ALA A 25 26.40 -11.55 -19.90
CA ALA A 25 26.45 -10.12 -20.21
C ALA A 25 25.12 -9.34 -20.17
N ILE A 26 23.98 -9.93 -19.74
CA ILE A 26 22.69 -9.17 -19.69
C ILE A 26 21.96 -9.34 -18.34
N SER A 27 22.69 -9.64 -17.26
CA SER A 27 22.10 -9.72 -15.92
C SER A 27 22.93 -8.98 -14.87
N CYS A 28 23.63 -7.92 -15.30
CA CYS A 28 24.39 -7.01 -14.42
C CYS A 28 23.85 -5.56 -14.43
N CYS A 29 22.81 -5.25 -15.20
CA CYS A 29 22.31 -3.88 -15.38
C CYS A 29 21.13 -3.47 -14.48
N PHE A 30 20.90 -4.11 -13.33
CA PHE A 30 19.79 -3.69 -12.44
C PHE A 30 20.12 -3.67 -10.94
N VAL A 31 21.40 -3.83 -10.57
CA VAL A 31 21.85 -3.79 -9.15
C VAL A 31 22.99 -2.77 -8.93
N MET A 32 23.43 -2.06 -9.97
CA MET A 32 24.51 -1.07 -9.90
C MET A 32 24.03 0.36 -10.22
N GLU A 33 22.83 0.74 -9.79
CA GLU A 33 22.31 2.11 -9.98
C GLU A 33 21.87 2.79 -8.67
N ILE A 34 22.32 2.25 -7.51
CA ILE A 34 22.10 2.89 -6.20
C ILE A 34 23.41 3.21 -5.47
N LEU A 35 24.58 2.79 -5.98
CA LEU A 35 25.88 3.13 -5.37
C LEU A 35 26.95 3.34 -6.45
N GLY A 36 27.39 4.60 -6.59
CA GLY A 36 28.71 4.93 -7.15
C GLY A 36 28.69 5.65 -8.49
N ALA A 37 28.86 6.97 -8.41
CA ALA A 37 29.27 7.85 -9.49
C ALA A 37 30.58 7.42 -10.17
N ASN A 38 30.83 7.95 -11.38
CA ASN A 38 32.11 8.34 -12.00
C ASN A 38 31.91 8.42 -13.54
N CYS A 39 32.55 9.24 -14.36
CA CYS A 39 33.54 10.31 -14.25
C CYS A 39 33.71 10.88 -15.68
N PHE A 40 33.87 12.19 -15.80
CA PHE A 40 34.77 12.86 -16.75
C PHE A 40 35.50 13.88 -15.86
N GLY A 41 36.82 14.01 -15.79
CA GLY A 41 37.91 13.54 -16.60
C GLY A 41 39.02 14.61 -16.51
N VAL A 42 39.93 14.44 -15.54
CA VAL A 42 41.36 14.81 -15.58
C VAL A 42 41.77 16.26 -15.89
N ASN A 43 42.34 16.98 -14.90
CA ASN A 43 43.79 17.26 -14.87
C ASN A 43 44.32 17.95 -13.58
N ALA A 44 45.36 17.32 -13.02
CA ALA A 44 46.60 17.85 -12.44
C ALA A 44 46.67 19.00 -11.40
N SER A 45 47.22 18.62 -10.23
CA SER A 45 48.42 19.19 -9.57
C SER A 45 48.31 20.19 -8.38
N ALA A 46 49.29 20.02 -7.47
CA ALA A 46 49.73 20.84 -6.32
C ALA A 46 49.01 20.60 -4.96
N HIS A 47 49.59 19.80 -4.06
CA HIS A 47 50.57 20.19 -3.01
C HIS A 47 50.05 21.22 -1.99
N SER A 48 49.77 20.77 -0.76
CA SER A 48 50.59 21.11 0.43
C SER A 48 49.94 20.68 1.76
N SER A 49 50.83 20.24 2.64
CA SER A 49 50.73 19.84 4.04
C SER A 49 50.42 21.00 5.00
N LEU A 50 49.72 20.72 6.12
CA LEU A 50 50.06 21.13 7.50
C LEU A 50 48.92 20.65 8.43
N SER A 51 49.12 19.62 9.26
CA SER A 51 49.61 19.65 10.67
C SER A 51 48.50 19.90 11.71
N LEU A 52 48.41 18.97 12.65
CA LEU A 52 47.54 18.91 13.83
C LEU A 52 47.74 20.09 14.80
N ASP A 53 46.69 20.42 15.57
CA ASP A 53 46.62 20.36 17.05
C ASP A 53 45.22 20.84 17.50
N VAL A 54 44.35 19.99 18.07
CA VAL A 54 44.10 19.73 19.51
C VAL A 54 43.86 21.02 20.34
N GLU A 55 42.59 21.36 20.64
CA GLU A 55 42.02 21.46 22.01
C GLU A 55 40.60 22.07 22.07
N HIS A 56 39.74 21.37 22.82
CA HIS A 56 38.67 21.80 23.73
C HIS A 56 37.93 23.17 23.60
N CYS A 57 36.61 23.01 23.50
CA CYS A 57 35.56 23.63 24.33
C CYS A 57 34.98 25.04 24.06
N THR A 58 33.65 25.03 24.15
CA THR A 58 32.70 26.05 24.63
C THR A 58 32.09 27.06 23.66
N ALA A 59 30.75 27.04 23.71
CA ALA A 59 29.80 27.88 23.03
C ALA A 59 29.93 29.35 23.44
N VAL A 60 29.86 30.26 22.47
CA VAL A 60 29.48 31.65 22.70
C VAL A 60 28.66 32.18 21.53
N ALA A 61 27.51 32.75 21.87
CA ALA A 61 26.60 33.48 21.01
C ALA A 61 27.25 34.76 20.47
N VAL A 62 26.99 35.11 19.20
CA VAL A 62 27.41 36.38 18.63
C VAL A 62 26.31 36.99 17.76
N ALA A 63 25.88 38.17 18.14
CA ALA A 63 25.47 39.27 17.28
C ALA A 63 26.14 40.56 17.82
N PRO A 64 26.16 41.67 17.10
CA PRO A 64 26.65 41.85 15.73
C PRO A 64 27.74 42.96 15.68
N PHE A 65 28.52 43.00 14.58
CA PHE A 65 29.49 44.06 14.30
C PHE A 65 29.00 44.98 13.17
N LEU A 66 28.94 46.28 13.45
CA LEU A 66 29.19 47.43 12.55
C LEU A 66 30.36 48.21 13.21
N PRO A 67 31.23 48.97 12.51
CA PRO A 67 30.84 50.18 11.75
C PRO A 67 31.77 50.58 10.57
N LEU A 68 31.43 51.66 9.84
CA LEU A 68 32.27 52.88 9.70
C LEU A 68 31.68 53.95 8.74
N GLU A 69 31.97 55.20 9.10
CA GLU A 69 31.45 56.50 8.62
C GLU A 69 32.13 57.03 7.34
N SER A 70 31.51 58.00 6.65
CA SER A 70 32.09 59.35 6.43
C SER A 70 31.22 60.34 5.60
N THR A 71 31.03 61.53 6.22
CA THR A 71 31.04 62.93 5.69
C THR A 71 29.93 63.55 4.80
N CYS A 72 29.13 64.42 5.45
CA CYS A 72 28.81 65.86 5.23
C CYS A 72 28.50 66.49 3.84
N THR A 73 27.37 67.20 3.73
CA THR A 73 27.28 68.68 3.51
C THR A 73 25.82 69.19 3.58
N SER A 74 25.68 70.45 4.03
CA SER A 74 24.45 71.15 4.43
C SER A 74 23.79 71.96 3.29
N ARG A 75 22.46 72.15 3.34
CA ARG A 75 21.80 73.42 2.95
C ARG A 75 20.37 73.54 3.49
N ASP A 76 20.12 74.64 4.19
CA ASP A 76 18.83 75.08 4.75
C ASP A 76 17.81 75.53 3.68
N ASN A 77 16.51 75.37 3.96
CA ASN A 77 15.49 76.43 3.81
C ASN A 77 14.07 76.00 4.29
N ALA A 78 13.58 76.77 5.27
CA ALA A 78 12.21 77.28 5.49
C ALA A 78 10.97 76.35 5.51
N LEU A 79 10.35 76.33 6.71
CA LEU A 79 8.99 75.95 7.14
C LEU A 79 7.89 76.89 6.55
N PRO A 80 6.58 76.50 6.50
CA PRO A 80 5.77 76.38 7.71
C PRO A 80 4.85 75.16 7.83
N ALA A 81 4.43 74.97 9.07
CA ALA A 81 3.72 73.84 9.67
C ALA A 81 2.34 73.51 9.07
N ALA A 82 2.04 72.21 8.98
CA ALA A 82 0.74 71.64 9.34
C ALA A 82 0.93 70.20 9.81
N ALA A 83 0.36 69.91 10.98
CA ALA A 83 0.58 68.70 11.76
C ALA A 83 -0.03 67.45 11.14
N THR A 84 0.71 66.34 11.14
CA THR A 84 0.16 65.02 11.51
C THR A 84 1.29 64.07 11.88
N VAL A 85 1.22 63.58 13.10
CA VAL A 85 2.16 62.66 13.74
C VAL A 85 2.10 61.30 13.04
N THR A 86 3.10 60.98 12.21
CA THR A 86 3.37 59.61 11.76
C THR A 86 4.22 58.91 12.83
N LYS A 87 3.57 58.17 13.72
CA LYS A 87 4.26 57.19 14.58
C LYS A 87 4.78 56.06 13.69
N THR A 88 6.08 55.86 13.71
CA THR A 88 6.74 54.60 13.35
C THR A 88 6.20 53.48 14.24
N PRO A 89 5.85 52.30 13.70
CA PRO A 89 5.38 51.20 14.53
C PRO A 89 6.57 50.67 15.35
N SER A 90 6.38 50.61 16.65
CA SER A 90 7.35 50.07 17.60
C SER A 90 7.40 48.55 17.49
N ARG A 91 8.55 47.97 17.86
CA ARG A 91 8.92 46.55 17.85
C ARG A 91 8.04 45.61 18.71
N HIS A 92 6.86 46.06 19.13
CA HIS A 92 5.87 45.32 19.91
C HIS A 92 4.58 44.98 19.16
N GLU A 93 4.40 45.41 17.90
CA GLU A 93 3.21 45.08 17.09
C GLU A 93 3.28 43.71 16.38
N GLU A 94 4.44 43.05 16.35
CA GLU A 94 4.65 41.81 15.60
C GLU A 94 4.06 40.56 16.29
N SER A 95 3.67 40.65 17.57
CA SER A 95 3.11 39.53 18.34
C SER A 95 1.58 39.38 18.26
N ASP A 96 0.87 40.32 17.64
CA ASP A 96 -0.60 40.38 17.66
C ASP A 96 -1.28 40.03 16.33
N TRP A 97 -0.53 39.52 15.34
CA TRP A 97 -1.12 39.11 14.06
C TRP A 97 -2.18 38.01 14.23
N LEU A 98 -2.03 37.12 15.23
CA LEU A 98 -3.04 36.13 15.61
C LEU A 98 -4.30 36.79 16.19
N ALA A 99 -4.15 37.84 17.00
CA ALA A 99 -5.27 38.57 17.58
C ALA A 99 -6.02 39.40 16.52
N ILE A 100 -5.30 39.98 15.55
CA ILE A 100 -5.85 40.72 14.42
C ILE A 100 -6.58 39.75 13.46
N MET A 101 -5.97 38.61 13.14
CA MET A 101 -6.62 37.56 12.32
C MET A 101 -7.83 36.95 13.04
N ALA A 102 -7.74 36.73 14.35
CA ALA A 102 -8.88 36.27 15.16
C ALA A 102 -10.02 37.30 15.18
N LYS A 103 -9.74 38.60 15.28
CA LYS A 103 -10.79 39.64 15.21
C LYS A 103 -11.40 39.79 13.82
N GLN A 104 -10.61 39.60 12.77
CA GLN A 104 -11.03 39.88 11.40
C GLN A 104 -11.68 38.68 10.71
N TYR A 105 -11.40 37.45 11.18
CA TYR A 105 -11.93 36.20 10.62
C TYR A 105 -12.72 35.34 11.61
N ALA A 106 -12.86 35.72 12.90
CA ALA A 106 -13.85 35.07 13.74
C ALA A 106 -15.25 35.43 13.22
N PRO A 107 -16.06 34.46 12.76
CA PRO A 107 -17.48 34.72 12.65
C PRO A 107 -17.94 35.10 14.07
N GLN A 108 -18.59 36.25 14.21
CA GLN A 108 -19.37 36.54 15.42
C GLN A 108 -20.49 35.51 15.47
N ILE A 109 -20.20 34.32 15.98
CA ILE A 109 -21.21 33.32 16.27
C ILE A 109 -21.85 33.75 17.58
N GLU A 110 -22.74 34.73 17.49
CA GLU A 110 -23.72 34.97 18.54
C GLU A 110 -24.72 33.81 18.48
N LEU A 111 -24.43 32.73 19.22
CA LEU A 111 -25.43 31.69 19.49
C LEU A 111 -26.46 32.33 20.43
N PRO A 112 -27.70 32.59 19.99
CA PRO A 112 -28.69 33.13 20.89
C PRO A 112 -29.05 32.04 21.91
N ASN A 113 -29.29 32.43 23.16
CA ASN A 113 -29.71 31.53 24.25
C ASN A 113 -31.12 30.97 23.97
N TYR A 114 -31.24 30.02 23.04
CA TYR A 114 -32.48 29.29 22.79
C TYR A 114 -32.54 28.07 23.72
N THR A 115 -33.69 27.86 24.36
CA THR A 115 -33.93 26.62 25.10
C THR A 115 -34.38 25.51 24.14
N LEU A 116 -34.06 24.25 24.44
CA LEU A 116 -34.40 23.09 23.58
C LEU A 116 -35.89 23.03 23.14
N PRO A 117 -36.88 23.40 23.99
CA PRO A 117 -38.28 23.49 23.58
C PRO A 117 -38.57 24.58 22.54
N ASP A 118 -37.84 25.70 22.57
CA ASP A 118 -38.03 26.82 21.63
C ASP A 118 -37.52 26.45 20.22
N VAL A 119 -36.41 25.71 20.15
CA VAL A 119 -35.84 25.20 18.88
C VAL A 119 -36.78 24.19 18.22
N LEU A 120 -37.46 23.35 19.01
CA LEU A 120 -38.35 22.32 18.52
C LEU A 120 -39.72 22.86 18.06
N ASN A 121 -40.11 24.06 18.50
CA ASN A 121 -41.38 24.70 18.14
C ASN A 121 -41.26 25.74 17.01
N GLN A 122 -40.05 25.98 16.46
CA GLN A 122 -39.87 26.91 15.35
C GLN A 122 -40.34 26.32 14.02
N PRO A 123 -41.07 27.11 13.20
CA PRO A 123 -41.40 26.70 11.84
C PRO A 123 -40.12 26.59 10.99
N THR A 124 -40.02 25.54 10.18
CA THR A 124 -38.86 25.30 9.32
C THR A 124 -38.88 26.22 8.10
N ASP A 125 -38.04 27.26 8.10
CA ASP A 125 -37.83 28.10 6.92
C ASP A 125 -36.82 27.45 5.95
N TRP A 126 -37.35 26.73 4.97
CA TRP A 126 -36.56 26.07 3.92
C TRP A 126 -35.75 27.04 3.06
N THR A 127 -36.14 28.32 2.98
CA THR A 127 -35.46 29.32 2.16
C THR A 127 -34.16 29.78 2.83
N GLU A 128 -34.21 30.00 4.14
CA GLU A 128 -33.05 30.40 4.95
C GLU A 128 -32.04 29.26 5.10
N ILE A 129 -32.53 28.01 5.30
CA ILE A 129 -31.68 26.81 5.30
C ILE A 129 -30.96 26.68 3.94
N GLY A 130 -31.67 26.87 2.83
CA GLY A 130 -31.08 26.79 1.49
C GLY A 130 -30.07 27.92 1.20
N ALA A 131 -30.32 29.13 1.71
CA ALA A 131 -29.38 30.24 1.61
C ALA A 131 -28.10 29.97 2.44
N SER A 132 -28.25 29.53 3.68
CA SER A 132 -27.15 29.22 4.60
C SER A 132 -26.30 28.04 4.11
N PHE A 133 -26.94 27.01 3.55
CA PHE A 133 -26.24 25.89 2.91
C PHE A 133 -25.41 26.35 1.70
N ARG A 134 -25.99 27.17 0.80
CA ARG A 134 -25.26 27.73 -0.34
C ARG A 134 -24.07 28.58 0.09
N ALA A 135 -24.26 29.46 1.09
CA ALA A 135 -23.18 30.27 1.64
C ALA A 135 -22.04 29.40 2.20
N SER A 136 -22.39 28.33 2.93
CA SER A 136 -21.43 27.37 3.49
C SER A 136 -20.65 26.63 2.40
N VAL A 137 -21.33 26.20 1.33
CA VAL A 137 -20.70 25.54 0.17
C VAL A 137 -19.74 26.49 -0.55
N VAL A 138 -20.15 27.73 -0.82
CA VAL A 138 -19.30 28.73 -1.48
C VAL A 138 -18.07 29.06 -0.63
N ALA A 139 -18.24 29.28 0.67
CA ALA A 139 -17.14 29.52 1.60
C ALA A 139 -16.17 28.32 1.65
N THR A 140 -16.70 27.10 1.61
CA THR A 140 -15.90 25.87 1.54
C THR A 140 -15.09 25.79 0.25
N CYS A 141 -15.69 26.10 -0.91
CA CYS A 141 -14.99 26.10 -2.19
C CYS A 141 -13.90 27.17 -2.27
N ASP A 142 -14.14 28.36 -1.70
CA ASP A 142 -13.14 29.42 -1.62
C ASP A 142 -11.99 29.02 -0.69
N ALA A 143 -12.29 28.40 0.45
CA ALA A 143 -11.27 27.84 1.34
C ALA A 143 -10.43 26.76 0.64
N ILE A 144 -11.06 25.83 -0.10
CA ILE A 144 -10.35 24.80 -0.88
C ILE A 144 -9.43 25.47 -1.91
N THR A 145 -9.90 26.49 -2.61
CA THR A 145 -9.11 27.20 -3.63
C THR A 145 -7.88 27.85 -3.01
N LYS A 146 -8.04 28.53 -1.87
CA LYS A 146 -6.94 29.12 -1.09
C LYS A 146 -5.95 28.06 -0.61
N TRP A 147 -6.44 26.91 -0.13
CA TRP A 147 -5.59 25.78 0.26
C TRP A 147 -4.82 25.19 -0.93
N VAL A 148 -5.43 25.05 -2.11
CA VAL A 148 -4.75 24.58 -3.32
C VAL A 148 -3.63 25.54 -3.72
N TYR A 149 -3.88 26.85 -3.69
CA TYR A 149 -2.83 27.85 -3.94
C TYR A 149 -1.72 27.79 -2.90
N PHE A 150 -2.07 27.67 -1.62
CA PHE A 150 -1.12 27.52 -0.54
C PHE A 150 -0.25 26.28 -0.72
N VAL A 151 -0.84 25.10 -0.95
CA VAL A 151 -0.10 23.84 -1.18
C VAL A 151 0.79 23.95 -2.42
N ARG A 152 0.31 24.57 -3.51
CA ARG A 152 1.13 24.81 -4.70
C ARG A 152 2.34 25.70 -4.41
N LEU A 153 2.15 26.76 -3.62
CA LEU A 153 3.23 27.66 -3.22
C LEU A 153 4.20 27.01 -2.23
N LEU A 154 3.70 26.15 -1.34
CA LEU A 154 4.49 25.41 -0.34
C LEU A 154 5.26 24.22 -0.97
N ALA A 155 4.74 23.63 -2.03
CA ALA A 155 5.38 22.51 -2.72
C ALA A 155 6.74 22.89 -3.32
N ILE A 156 6.89 24.12 -3.81
CA ILE A 156 8.14 24.61 -4.43
C ILE A 156 9.31 24.62 -3.44
N PRO A 157 9.24 25.27 -2.26
CA PRO A 157 10.31 25.23 -1.28
C PRO A 157 10.49 23.85 -0.67
N ILE A 158 9.43 23.05 -0.50
CA ILE A 158 9.57 21.67 0.00
C ILE A 158 10.35 20.80 -1.00
N LEU A 159 10.01 20.85 -2.29
CA LEU A 159 10.74 20.13 -3.32
C LEU A 159 12.19 20.61 -3.44
N ALA A 160 12.42 21.93 -3.31
CA ALA A 160 13.76 22.49 -3.28
C ALA A 160 14.57 22.00 -2.07
N VAL A 161 13.98 22.00 -0.87
CA VAL A 161 14.62 21.47 0.35
C VAL A 161 14.86 19.97 0.22
N LEU A 162 13.92 19.20 -0.33
CA LEU A 162 14.06 17.76 -0.50
C LEU A 162 15.12 17.42 -1.55
N PHE A 163 15.23 18.24 -2.61
CA PHE A 163 16.31 18.15 -3.60
C PHE A 163 17.67 18.51 -2.99
N VAL A 164 17.77 19.61 -2.25
CA VAL A 164 18.98 20.01 -1.52
C VAL A 164 19.34 18.97 -0.45
N MET A 165 18.36 18.36 0.21
CA MET A 165 18.58 17.30 1.20
C MET A 165 19.01 16.00 0.53
N LEU A 166 18.50 15.68 -0.67
CA LEU A 166 18.97 14.57 -1.50
C LEU A 166 20.44 14.79 -1.93
N GLU A 167 20.76 16.01 -2.36
CA GLU A 167 22.13 16.41 -2.70
C GLU A 167 23.06 16.47 -1.47
N ALA A 168 22.56 16.87 -0.31
CA ALA A 168 23.30 16.86 0.96
C ALA A 168 23.44 15.45 1.55
N MET A 169 22.49 14.54 1.27
CA MET A 169 22.59 13.13 1.66
C MET A 169 23.65 12.38 0.84
N MET A 170 23.96 12.81 -0.39
CA MET A 170 25.04 12.21 -1.18
C MET A 170 26.39 12.22 -0.46
N PRO A 171 26.93 13.36 0.02
CA PRO A 171 28.15 13.36 0.81
C PRO A 171 27.94 12.61 2.13
N HIS A 172 26.75 12.57 2.73
CA HIS A 172 26.51 11.75 3.92
C HIS A 172 26.63 10.25 3.66
N THR A 173 26.14 9.72 2.53
CA THR A 173 26.34 8.31 2.15
C THR A 173 27.81 7.99 1.90
N GLN A 174 28.56 8.94 1.34
CA GLN A 174 30.01 8.83 1.20
C GLN A 174 30.71 8.88 2.56
N THR A 175 30.32 9.81 3.45
CA THR A 175 30.86 9.87 4.83
C THR A 175 30.45 8.67 5.66
N ALA A 176 29.28 8.07 5.44
CA ALA A 176 28.83 6.86 6.11
C ALA A 176 29.59 5.64 5.59
N ALA A 177 29.89 5.57 4.29
CA ALA A 177 30.76 4.55 3.72
C ALA A 177 32.21 4.69 4.24
N VAL A 178 32.71 5.93 4.34
CA VAL A 178 34.02 6.26 4.90
C VAL A 178 34.05 5.99 6.41
N ALA A 179 33.00 6.31 7.15
CA ALA A 179 32.87 6.01 8.57
C ALA A 179 32.74 4.50 8.82
N ALA A 180 32.01 3.77 7.98
CA ALA A 180 31.96 2.31 8.02
C ALA A 180 33.33 1.70 7.72
N TYR A 181 34.10 2.29 6.80
CA TYR A 181 35.47 1.89 6.51
C TYR A 181 36.41 2.18 7.69
N HIS A 182 36.30 3.36 8.32
CA HIS A 182 37.07 3.69 9.52
C HIS A 182 36.67 2.83 10.73
N ALA A 183 35.38 2.56 10.92
CA ALA A 183 34.87 1.65 11.94
C ALA A 183 35.37 0.21 11.68
N PHE A 184 35.42 -0.22 10.42
CA PHE A 184 36.04 -1.49 10.06
C PHE A 184 37.55 -1.49 10.35
N GLN A 185 38.24 -0.37 10.15
CA GLN A 185 39.65 -0.22 10.53
C GLN A 185 39.88 -0.14 12.05
N SER A 186 38.90 0.26 12.86
CA SER A 186 39.04 0.31 14.32
C SER A 186 38.77 -1.03 15.01
N LEU A 187 38.23 -2.03 14.29
CA LEU A 187 38.03 -3.39 14.82
C LEU A 187 39.36 -4.09 15.12
N ASP A 188 39.36 -5.10 15.98
CA ASP A 188 40.55 -5.90 16.25
C ASP A 188 41.02 -6.66 14.98
N PRO A 189 42.35 -6.83 14.78
CA PRO A 189 42.90 -7.60 13.66
C PRO A 189 42.23 -8.98 13.41
N PRO A 190 41.94 -9.81 14.43
CA PRO A 190 41.24 -11.08 14.20
C PRO A 190 39.82 -10.91 13.66
N LEU A 191 39.09 -9.88 14.08
CA LEU A 191 37.72 -9.64 13.62
C LEU A 191 37.69 -9.11 12.18
N LYS A 192 38.65 -8.28 11.78
CA LYS A 192 38.81 -7.84 10.38
C LYS A 192 39.03 -9.02 9.44
N VAL A 193 39.92 -9.94 9.83
CA VAL A 193 40.20 -11.16 9.07
C VAL A 193 38.96 -12.06 9.05
N ALA A 194 38.23 -12.20 10.15
CA ALA A 194 36.99 -12.98 10.21
C ALA A 194 35.90 -12.40 9.28
N ILE A 195 35.68 -11.08 9.30
CA ILE A 195 34.70 -10.43 8.43
C ILE A 195 35.14 -10.55 6.96
N GLY A 196 36.40 -10.26 6.63
CA GLY A 196 36.93 -10.39 5.27
C GLY A 196 36.82 -11.81 4.73
N THR A 197 37.22 -12.81 5.51
CA THR A 197 37.10 -14.23 5.14
C THR A 197 35.64 -14.66 5.00
N SER A 198 34.74 -14.22 5.89
CA SER A 198 33.30 -14.50 5.77
C SER A 198 32.71 -13.92 4.48
N LEU A 199 33.11 -12.71 4.10
CA LEU A 199 32.62 -12.03 2.90
C LEU A 199 33.13 -12.72 1.62
N VAL A 200 34.41 -13.13 1.62
CA VAL A 200 34.98 -13.96 0.55
C VAL A 200 34.28 -15.32 0.47
N LEU A 201 34.02 -15.98 1.60
CA LEU A 201 33.29 -17.26 1.64
C LEU A 201 31.86 -17.12 1.13
N VAL A 202 31.16 -16.04 1.48
CA VAL A 202 29.82 -15.74 0.96
C VAL A 202 29.86 -15.48 -0.55
N LEU A 203 30.84 -14.71 -1.04
CA LEU A 203 31.01 -14.45 -2.47
C LEU A 203 31.36 -15.72 -3.26
N VAL A 204 32.25 -16.56 -2.72
CA VAL A 204 32.58 -17.87 -3.30
C VAL A 204 31.35 -18.77 -3.28
N ALA A 205 30.60 -18.80 -2.17
CA ALA A 205 29.38 -19.60 -2.06
C ALA A 205 28.25 -19.12 -2.99
N TRP A 206 28.19 -17.82 -3.24
CA TRP A 206 27.32 -17.22 -4.25
C TRP A 206 27.75 -17.63 -5.65
N ARG A 207 29.03 -17.45 -6.01
CA ARG A 207 29.57 -17.75 -7.34
C ARG A 207 29.49 -19.24 -7.68
N GLN A 208 29.75 -20.11 -6.71
CA GLN A 208 29.65 -21.57 -6.85
C GLN A 208 28.20 -22.08 -6.83
N GLY A 209 27.22 -21.22 -6.58
CA GLY A 209 25.81 -21.59 -6.56
C GLY A 209 25.41 -22.46 -5.36
N TYR A 210 26.22 -22.53 -4.30
CA TYR A 210 25.87 -23.29 -3.08
C TYR A 210 24.55 -22.79 -2.47
N PHE A 211 24.29 -21.48 -2.50
CA PHE A 211 23.00 -20.93 -2.08
C PHE A 211 21.82 -21.42 -2.93
N TYR A 212 22.01 -21.60 -4.24
CA TYR A 212 20.98 -22.16 -5.11
C TYR A 212 20.70 -23.63 -4.75
N THR A 213 21.75 -24.41 -4.54
CA THR A 213 21.65 -25.82 -4.12
C THR A 213 21.01 -25.95 -2.75
N ALA A 214 21.42 -25.14 -1.78
CA ALA A 214 20.84 -25.07 -0.43
C ALA A 214 19.36 -24.66 -0.48
N LYS A 215 19.01 -23.65 -1.29
CA LYS A 215 17.61 -23.24 -1.51
C LYS A 215 16.78 -24.37 -2.12
N LEU A 216 17.35 -25.14 -3.04
CA LEU A 216 16.67 -26.28 -3.67
C LEU A 216 16.53 -27.46 -2.68
N ALA A 217 17.54 -27.71 -1.85
CA ALA A 217 17.49 -28.71 -0.78
C ALA A 217 16.44 -28.33 0.28
N TRP A 218 16.42 -27.07 0.71
CA TRP A 218 15.40 -26.52 1.60
C TRP A 218 13.99 -26.65 1.02
N LYS A 219 13.80 -26.32 -0.26
CA LYS A 219 12.51 -26.53 -0.95
C LYS A 219 12.10 -28.00 -0.92
N ARG A 220 13.02 -28.94 -1.20
CA ARG A 220 12.76 -30.39 -1.14
C ARG A 220 12.38 -30.85 0.26
N LEU A 221 13.15 -30.45 1.27
CA LEU A 221 12.87 -30.75 2.68
C LEU A 221 11.49 -30.21 3.08
N ARG A 222 11.22 -28.95 2.78
CA ARG A 222 9.94 -28.29 3.07
C ARG A 222 8.76 -29.02 2.42
N LEU A 223 8.90 -29.46 1.17
CA LEU A 223 7.86 -30.27 0.51
C LEU A 223 7.65 -31.62 1.22
N ARG A 224 8.73 -32.33 1.58
CA ARG A 224 8.63 -33.60 2.31
C ARG A 224 7.92 -33.42 3.65
N CYS A 225 8.28 -32.39 4.42
CA CYS A 225 7.61 -32.08 5.68
C CYS A 225 6.13 -31.74 5.47
N HIS A 226 5.79 -30.95 4.44
CA HIS A 226 4.38 -30.62 4.13
C HIS A 226 3.56 -31.86 3.75
N VAL A 227 4.13 -32.78 2.97
CA VAL A 227 3.48 -34.03 2.59
C VAL A 227 3.28 -34.92 3.82
N ALA A 228 4.32 -35.10 4.64
CA ALA A 228 4.24 -35.88 5.88
C ALA A 228 3.19 -35.29 6.84
N GLN A 229 3.19 -33.97 7.03
CA GLN A 229 2.20 -33.28 7.85
C GLN A 229 0.78 -33.42 7.30
N ARG A 230 0.59 -33.43 5.97
CA ARG A 230 -0.72 -33.66 5.36
C ARG A 230 -1.20 -35.10 5.56
N ALA A 231 -0.33 -36.09 5.37
CA ALA A 231 -0.65 -37.50 5.60
C ALA A 231 -1.03 -37.75 7.07
N PHE A 232 -0.24 -37.21 8.01
CA PHE A 232 -0.54 -37.30 9.43
C PHE A 232 -1.88 -36.65 9.80
N ARG A 233 -2.18 -35.46 9.26
CA ARG A 233 -3.49 -34.82 9.45
C ARG A 233 -4.64 -35.63 8.88
N GLN A 234 -4.45 -36.31 7.75
CA GLN A 234 -5.48 -37.17 7.18
C GLN A 234 -5.74 -38.39 8.07
N GLN A 235 -4.68 -39.01 8.62
CA GLN A 235 -4.81 -40.09 9.59
C GLN A 235 -5.48 -39.64 10.90
N LEU A 236 -5.26 -38.39 11.32
CA LEU A 236 -5.98 -37.82 12.45
C LEU A 236 -7.43 -37.51 12.10
N ALA A 237 -7.71 -37.02 10.90
CA ALA A 237 -9.05 -36.63 10.48
C ALA A 237 -10.01 -37.84 10.39
N THR A 238 -9.49 -39.04 10.11
CA THR A 238 -10.29 -40.27 10.17
C THR A 238 -10.71 -40.65 11.60
N LYS A 239 -9.93 -40.26 12.61
CA LYS A 239 -10.26 -40.49 14.03
C LYS A 239 -11.07 -39.35 14.63
N SER A 240 -10.67 -38.11 14.34
CA SER A 240 -11.32 -36.89 14.83
C SER A 240 -11.05 -35.73 13.88
N GLN A 241 -12.12 -35.23 13.26
CA GLN A 241 -12.06 -34.09 12.36
C GLN A 241 -11.70 -32.79 13.10
N THR A 242 -12.16 -32.64 14.35
CA THR A 242 -11.88 -31.47 15.19
C THR A 242 -10.42 -31.46 15.65
N ALA A 243 -9.88 -32.59 16.08
CA ALA A 243 -8.47 -32.70 16.45
C ALA A 243 -7.54 -32.40 15.27
N ALA A 244 -7.85 -32.93 14.08
CA ALA A 244 -7.07 -32.66 12.87
C ALA A 244 -7.06 -31.18 12.46
N LEU A 245 -8.14 -30.44 12.78
CA LEU A 245 -8.24 -29.00 12.55
C LEU A 245 -7.47 -28.18 13.60
N ILE A 246 -7.62 -28.51 14.87
CA ILE A 246 -7.05 -27.74 16.00
C ILE A 246 -5.54 -27.98 16.17
N LEU A 247 -5.06 -29.20 15.94
CA LEU A 247 -3.67 -29.61 16.20
C LEU A 247 -2.60 -28.69 15.59
N PRO A 248 -2.61 -28.32 14.29
CA PRO A 248 -1.59 -27.44 13.73
C PRO A 248 -1.57 -26.05 14.39
N HIS A 249 -2.72 -25.57 14.88
CA HIS A 249 -2.81 -24.30 15.59
C HIS A 249 -2.23 -24.41 17.00
N LEU A 250 -2.47 -25.52 17.71
CA LEU A 250 -1.86 -25.78 19.04
C LEU A 250 -0.35 -25.95 18.95
N VAL A 251 0.15 -26.70 17.96
CA VAL A 251 1.60 -26.86 17.74
C VAL A 251 2.25 -25.50 17.47
N TYR A 252 1.62 -24.65 16.67
CA TYR A 252 2.12 -23.29 16.42
C TYR A 252 2.14 -22.44 17.69
N ALA A 253 1.07 -22.48 18.49
CA ALA A 253 1.01 -21.78 19.77
C ALA A 253 2.10 -22.24 20.73
N GLY A 254 2.34 -23.55 20.82
CA GLY A 254 3.45 -24.12 21.59
C GLY A 254 4.82 -23.65 21.11
N VAL A 255 5.06 -23.64 19.79
CA VAL A 255 6.31 -23.10 19.23
C VAL A 255 6.47 -21.62 19.55
N CYS A 256 5.41 -20.81 19.44
CA CYS A 256 5.46 -19.39 19.78
C CYS A 256 5.79 -19.19 21.27
N TYR A 257 5.17 -19.98 22.15
CA TYR A 257 5.47 -19.96 23.58
C TYR A 257 6.95 -20.28 23.84
N LEU A 258 7.49 -21.31 23.19
CA LEU A 258 8.92 -21.65 23.30
C LEU A 258 9.83 -20.53 22.78
N VAL A 259 9.48 -19.91 21.65
CA VAL A 259 10.24 -18.78 21.11
C VAL A 259 10.23 -17.61 22.08
N VAL A 260 9.06 -17.27 22.66
CA VAL A 260 8.96 -16.18 23.63
C VAL A 260 9.72 -16.50 24.91
N ALA A 261 9.68 -17.75 25.40
CA ALA A 261 10.31 -18.15 26.64
C ALA A 261 11.84 -18.31 26.56
N PHE A 262 12.38 -18.72 25.41
CA PHE A 262 13.79 -19.12 25.29
C PHE A 262 14.62 -18.21 24.36
N SER A 263 14.01 -17.26 23.64
CA SER A 263 14.78 -16.42 22.72
C SER A 263 15.46 -15.23 23.42
N PRO A 264 16.66 -14.81 22.97
CA PRO A 264 17.32 -13.62 23.49
C PRO A 264 16.51 -12.34 23.25
N ASP A 265 16.72 -11.33 24.09
CA ASP A 265 16.01 -10.03 24.00
C ASP A 265 16.12 -9.37 22.62
N ALA A 266 17.28 -9.47 21.96
CA ALA A 266 17.47 -8.95 20.61
C ALA A 266 16.50 -9.58 19.60
N VAL A 267 16.19 -10.87 19.75
CA VAL A 267 15.22 -11.58 18.89
C VAL A 267 13.79 -11.14 19.23
N LEU A 268 13.47 -10.99 20.51
CA LEU A 268 12.16 -10.51 20.96
C LEU A 268 11.88 -9.09 20.47
N GLN A 269 12.87 -8.20 20.53
CA GLN A 269 12.79 -6.83 19.99
C GLN A 269 12.58 -6.81 18.48
N ALA A 270 13.30 -7.67 17.74
CA ALA A 270 13.08 -7.79 16.30
C ALA A 270 11.66 -8.31 15.97
N LEU A 271 11.14 -9.25 16.76
CA LEU A 271 9.78 -9.79 16.61
C LEU A 271 8.68 -8.83 17.08
N SER A 272 8.97 -7.89 17.98
CA SER A 272 8.01 -6.89 18.46
C SER A 272 7.99 -5.60 17.64
N HIS A 273 8.80 -5.51 16.58
CA HIS A 273 8.96 -4.28 15.80
C HIS A 273 7.68 -3.87 15.05
N ASP A 274 7.33 -2.58 15.06
CA ASP A 274 6.12 -2.05 14.40
C ASP A 274 6.16 -2.19 12.88
N MET A 275 7.34 -2.11 12.27
CA MET A 275 7.50 -2.41 10.84
C MET A 275 7.13 -3.85 10.50
N LEU A 276 7.37 -4.80 11.41
CA LEU A 276 6.95 -6.18 11.21
C LEU A 276 5.43 -6.29 11.30
N LEU A 277 4.80 -5.51 12.19
CA LEU A 277 3.34 -5.41 12.28
C LEU A 277 2.76 -4.90 10.96
N ALA A 278 3.22 -3.74 10.47
CA ALA A 278 2.78 -3.17 9.21
C ALA A 278 3.03 -4.11 8.02
N TRP A 279 4.17 -4.81 8.01
CA TRP A 279 4.48 -5.80 6.99
C TRP A 279 3.50 -6.96 7.01
N LEU A 280 3.23 -7.54 8.18
CA LEU A 280 2.33 -8.68 8.31
C LEU A 280 0.85 -8.28 8.14
N SER A 281 0.42 -7.10 8.56
CA SER A 281 -0.97 -6.67 8.44
C SER A 281 -1.33 -6.18 7.03
N THR A 282 -0.45 -5.46 6.34
CA THR A 282 -0.82 -4.76 5.11
C THR A 282 -0.01 -5.24 3.90
N PHE A 283 1.32 -5.16 3.97
CA PHE A 283 2.16 -5.37 2.78
C PHE A 283 2.25 -6.84 2.34
N TYR A 284 2.32 -7.78 3.28
CA TYR A 284 2.37 -9.19 2.99
C TYR A 284 1.08 -9.72 2.32
N PRO A 285 -0.14 -9.47 2.84
CA PRO A 285 -1.38 -9.88 2.17
C PRO A 285 -1.61 -9.14 0.84
N MET A 286 -1.18 -7.88 0.73
CA MET A 286 -1.12 -7.15 -0.54
C MET A 286 -0.22 -7.85 -1.56
N TYR A 287 1.00 -8.23 -1.18
CA TYR A 287 1.90 -9.00 -2.04
C TYR A 287 1.29 -10.34 -2.48
N GLN A 288 0.61 -11.05 -1.57
CA GLN A 288 -0.11 -12.29 -1.94
C GLN A 288 -1.21 -12.03 -2.97
N SER A 289 -1.95 -10.94 -2.81
CA SER A 289 -3.03 -10.53 -3.70
C SER A 289 -2.52 -10.16 -5.09
N ILE A 290 -1.44 -9.37 -5.18
CA ILE A 290 -0.77 -9.05 -6.44
C ILE A 290 -0.29 -10.32 -7.14
N ARG A 291 0.30 -11.24 -6.38
CA ARG A 291 0.76 -12.53 -6.92
C ARG A 291 -0.41 -13.39 -7.42
N ALA A 292 -1.56 -13.38 -6.75
CA ALA A 292 -2.75 -14.11 -7.18
C ALA A 292 -3.30 -13.55 -8.49
N VAL A 293 -3.40 -12.21 -8.60
CA VAL A 293 -3.80 -11.52 -9.84
C VAL A 293 -2.81 -11.82 -10.97
N LYS A 294 -1.51 -11.74 -10.72
CA LYS A 294 -0.46 -12.06 -11.70
C LYS A 294 -0.60 -13.51 -12.21
N LEU A 295 -0.84 -14.45 -11.30
CA LEU A 295 -0.98 -15.86 -11.66
C LEU A 295 -2.18 -16.05 -12.59
N ARG A 296 -3.35 -15.47 -12.27
CA ARG A 296 -4.56 -15.59 -13.10
C ARG A 296 -4.43 -14.94 -14.48
N ARG A 297 -3.78 -13.78 -14.55
CA ARG A 297 -3.65 -13.03 -15.81
C ARG A 297 -2.61 -13.61 -16.76
N HIS A 298 -1.60 -14.32 -16.23
CA HIS A 298 -0.45 -14.78 -17.04
C HIS A 298 -0.24 -16.29 -17.07
N THR A 299 -0.86 -17.07 -16.19
CA THR A 299 -0.72 -18.52 -16.12
C THR A 299 -2.10 -19.19 -16.13
N ASP A 300 -2.29 -20.23 -16.93
CA ASP A 300 -3.56 -21.01 -16.99
C ASP A 300 -3.80 -21.88 -15.72
N GLN A 301 -3.10 -21.58 -14.62
CA GLN A 301 -3.27 -22.30 -13.36
C GLN A 301 -4.54 -21.84 -12.65
N PRO A 302 -5.26 -22.75 -11.96
CA PRO A 302 -6.43 -22.38 -11.17
C PRO A 302 -6.02 -21.47 -10.01
N ALA A 303 -6.16 -20.16 -10.20
CA ALA A 303 -5.80 -19.14 -9.21
C ALA A 303 -6.90 -18.95 -8.13
N ASP A 304 -8.02 -19.64 -8.25
CA ASP A 304 -9.21 -19.50 -7.40
C ASP A 304 -8.92 -19.71 -5.91
N GLU A 305 -8.10 -20.71 -5.56
CA GLU A 305 -7.73 -20.98 -4.15
C GLU A 305 -6.92 -19.82 -3.54
N PHE A 306 -6.10 -19.15 -4.36
CA PHE A 306 -5.33 -18.00 -3.90
C PHE A 306 -6.23 -16.78 -3.67
N PHE A 307 -7.18 -16.51 -4.58
CA PHE A 307 -8.15 -15.43 -4.38
C PHE A 307 -9.03 -15.67 -3.16
N GLU A 308 -9.52 -16.90 -2.98
CA GLU A 308 -10.34 -17.25 -1.82
C GLU A 308 -9.57 -17.03 -0.51
N ARG A 309 -8.28 -17.41 -0.48
CA ARG A 309 -7.44 -17.19 0.70
C ARG A 309 -7.19 -15.71 0.97
N SER A 310 -6.81 -14.95 -0.05
CA SER A 310 -6.59 -13.50 0.07
C SER A 310 -7.87 -12.77 0.48
N LEU A 311 -9.01 -13.14 -0.10
CA LEU A 311 -10.29 -12.49 0.16
C LEU A 311 -10.77 -12.75 1.59
N LYS A 312 -10.60 -13.97 2.12
CA LYS A 312 -10.90 -14.27 3.53
C LYS A 312 -10.09 -13.42 4.48
N TYR A 313 -8.82 -13.19 4.17
CA TYR A 313 -7.98 -12.27 4.95
C TYR A 313 -8.54 -10.85 4.93
N TRP A 314 -8.79 -10.31 3.73
CA TRP A 314 -9.27 -8.94 3.58
C TRP A 314 -10.63 -8.68 4.21
N ILE A 315 -11.54 -9.67 4.20
CA ILE A 315 -12.81 -9.58 4.91
C ILE A 315 -12.58 -9.43 6.41
N LEU A 316 -11.74 -10.29 7.00
CA LEU A 316 -11.42 -10.22 8.43
C LEU A 316 -10.72 -8.90 8.80
N TRP A 317 -9.80 -8.45 7.95
CA TRP A 317 -9.10 -7.19 8.08
C TRP A 317 -10.05 -6.00 8.03
N GLY A 318 -10.94 -5.95 7.04
CA GLY A 318 -11.91 -4.86 6.88
C GLY A 318 -12.88 -4.76 8.04
N TYR A 319 -13.41 -5.90 8.52
CA TYR A 319 -14.24 -5.92 9.72
C TYR A 319 -13.47 -5.52 10.97
N PHE A 320 -12.22 -5.95 11.13
CA PHE A 320 -11.39 -5.56 12.26
C PHE A 320 -11.19 -4.04 12.30
N HIS A 321 -10.75 -3.43 11.20
CA HIS A 321 -10.55 -1.99 11.11
C HIS A 321 -11.84 -1.21 11.36
N ALA A 322 -12.94 -1.58 10.70
CA ALA A 322 -14.24 -0.93 10.93
C ALA A 322 -14.75 -1.10 12.37
N SER A 323 -14.48 -2.24 13.01
CA SER A 323 -14.88 -2.45 14.41
C SER A 323 -14.04 -1.61 15.37
N VAL A 324 -12.74 -1.48 15.12
CA VAL A 324 -11.85 -0.63 15.93
C VAL A 324 -12.27 0.83 15.82
N THR A 325 -12.58 1.32 14.62
CA THR A 325 -12.99 2.71 14.42
C THR A 325 -14.38 2.98 14.99
N ALA A 326 -15.33 2.04 14.83
CA ALA A 326 -16.62 2.11 15.51
C ALA A 326 -16.48 2.11 17.04
N LEU A 327 -15.62 1.25 17.60
CA LEU A 327 -15.38 1.21 19.05
C LEU A 327 -14.77 2.52 19.55
N SER A 328 -13.87 3.12 18.77
CA SER A 328 -13.22 4.39 19.12
C SER A 328 -14.18 5.59 19.18
N LEU A 329 -15.38 5.50 18.58
CA LEU A 329 -16.43 6.51 18.72
C LEU A 329 -17.09 6.47 20.09
N PHE A 330 -17.30 5.27 20.65
CA PHE A 330 -18.04 5.07 21.89
C PHE A 330 -17.13 4.96 23.12
N VAL A 331 -15.87 4.57 22.92
CA VAL A 331 -14.92 4.33 24.00
C VAL A 331 -13.90 5.46 24.05
N PRO A 332 -13.76 6.14 25.21
CA PRO A 332 -12.73 7.15 25.41
C PRO A 332 -11.32 6.64 25.08
N GLN A 333 -10.50 7.49 24.46
CA GLN A 333 -9.15 7.14 24.00
C GLN A 333 -8.26 6.56 25.12
N PHE A 334 -8.38 7.03 26.37
CA PHE A 334 -7.56 6.52 27.48
C PHE A 334 -7.84 5.04 27.80
N ILE A 335 -9.08 4.57 27.62
CA ILE A 335 -9.45 3.16 27.79
C ILE A 335 -8.88 2.34 26.63
N VAL A 336 -9.02 2.85 25.41
CA VAL A 336 -8.47 2.21 24.21
C VAL A 336 -6.94 2.07 24.30
N THR A 337 -6.24 3.08 24.82
CA THR A 337 -4.79 3.01 25.03
C THR A 337 -4.40 2.02 26.12
N GLY A 338 -5.21 1.86 27.17
CA GLY A 338 -4.97 0.89 28.24
C GLY A 338 -5.17 -0.57 27.81
N LEU A 339 -5.96 -0.80 26.75
CA LEU A 339 -6.27 -2.14 26.22
C LEU A 339 -5.41 -2.53 25.00
N ARG A 340 -4.34 -1.79 24.68
CA ARG A 340 -3.50 -2.11 23.51
C ARG A 340 -2.79 -3.46 23.72
N PRO A 341 -3.07 -4.48 22.89
CA PRO A 341 -2.36 -5.75 22.97
C PRO A 341 -0.89 -5.54 22.59
N SER A 342 0.01 -6.38 23.13
CA SER A 342 1.43 -6.24 22.81
C SER A 342 1.71 -6.52 21.34
N THR A 343 2.56 -5.69 20.72
CA THR A 343 2.94 -5.82 19.31
C THR A 343 3.56 -7.19 19.01
N LEU A 344 4.31 -7.76 19.97
CA LEU A 344 4.88 -9.10 19.86
C LEU A 344 3.79 -10.16 19.63
N TYR A 345 2.76 -10.20 20.48
CA TYR A 345 1.69 -11.19 20.34
C TYR A 345 0.85 -10.95 19.09
N LEU A 346 0.62 -9.69 18.70
CA LEU A 346 -0.02 -9.36 17.43
C LEU A 346 0.78 -9.87 16.22
N ASN A 347 2.10 -9.70 16.22
CA ASN A 347 2.97 -10.17 15.13
C ASN A 347 2.96 -11.70 15.03
N LEU A 348 3.00 -12.40 16.17
CA LEU A 348 2.87 -13.86 16.22
C LEU A 348 1.47 -14.31 15.74
N PHE A 349 0.42 -13.60 16.13
CA PHE A 349 -0.95 -13.87 15.69
C PHE A 349 -1.13 -13.64 14.17
N LEU A 350 -0.61 -12.56 13.62
CA LEU A 350 -0.66 -12.31 12.18
C LEU A 350 0.19 -13.32 11.40
N ASN A 351 1.33 -13.72 11.95
CA ASN A 351 2.14 -14.78 11.36
C ASN A 351 1.38 -16.13 11.36
N TRP A 352 0.68 -16.46 12.43
CA TRP A 352 -0.25 -17.60 12.49
C TRP A 352 -1.34 -17.50 11.42
N LEU A 353 -1.98 -16.33 11.32
CA LEU A 353 -3.07 -16.05 10.39
C LEU A 353 -2.62 -16.33 8.94
N HIS A 354 -1.41 -15.90 8.59
CA HIS A 354 -0.80 -16.08 7.28
C HIS A 354 -0.27 -17.48 7.01
N ASN A 355 0.46 -18.09 7.95
CA ASN A 355 1.17 -19.34 7.69
C ASN A 355 0.33 -20.59 7.96
N MET A 356 -0.48 -20.60 9.03
CA MET A 356 -1.13 -21.81 9.56
C MET A 356 -2.59 -21.99 9.12
N LYS A 357 -2.96 -21.53 7.91
CA LYS A 357 -4.38 -21.47 7.49
C LYS A 357 -5.28 -20.81 8.56
N GLY A 358 -4.72 -19.96 9.43
CA GLY A 358 -5.44 -19.33 10.52
C GLY A 358 -6.58 -18.46 10.00
N THR A 359 -6.39 -17.81 8.85
CA THR A 359 -7.46 -17.11 8.12
C THR A 359 -8.69 -17.97 7.88
N HIS A 360 -8.50 -19.23 7.49
CA HIS A 360 -9.61 -20.14 7.23
C HIS A 360 -10.35 -20.52 8.51
N ALA A 361 -9.60 -20.76 9.60
CA ALA A 361 -10.18 -21.07 10.90
C ALA A 361 -10.96 -19.88 11.46
N LEU A 362 -10.35 -18.68 11.45
CA LEU A 362 -10.97 -17.46 11.95
C LEU A 362 -12.19 -17.07 11.10
N TYR A 363 -12.10 -17.17 9.77
CA TYR A 363 -13.22 -16.90 8.88
C TYR A 363 -14.39 -17.86 9.12
N ARG A 364 -14.14 -19.16 9.35
CA ARG A 364 -15.20 -20.13 9.69
C ARG A 364 -15.88 -19.80 11.01
N LEU A 365 -15.16 -19.27 11.99
CA LEU A 365 -15.77 -18.80 13.23
C LEU A 365 -16.57 -17.52 12.97
N ALA A 366 -15.96 -16.55 12.28
CA ALA A 366 -16.54 -15.25 12.00
C ALA A 366 -17.86 -15.35 11.20
N ILE A 367 -17.92 -16.20 10.17
CA ILE A 367 -19.13 -16.31 9.32
C ILE A 367 -20.37 -16.77 10.10
N ASN A 368 -20.20 -17.59 11.15
CA ASN A 368 -21.30 -18.03 11.99
C ASN A 368 -21.94 -16.87 12.76
N TYR A 369 -21.13 -15.87 13.16
CA TYR A 369 -21.59 -14.67 13.87
C TYR A 369 -22.07 -13.58 12.91
N LEU A 370 -21.33 -13.35 11.82
CA LEU A 370 -21.60 -12.27 10.87
C LEU A 370 -22.78 -12.56 9.95
N HIS A 371 -23.04 -13.83 9.66
CA HIS A 371 -24.12 -14.22 8.76
C HIS A 371 -24.75 -15.55 9.20
N PRO A 372 -25.45 -15.58 10.36
CA PRO A 372 -26.05 -16.81 10.90
C PRO A 372 -27.03 -17.50 9.94
N TYR A 373 -27.59 -16.75 8.98
CA TYR A 373 -28.50 -17.23 7.95
C TYR A 373 -27.85 -17.41 6.56
N ALA A 374 -26.53 -17.46 6.45
CA ALA A 374 -25.83 -17.56 5.15
C ALA A 374 -26.21 -18.85 4.42
N HIS A 375 -26.52 -19.89 5.18
CA HIS A 375 -27.00 -21.17 4.64
C HIS A 375 -28.48 -21.14 4.24
N ARG A 376 -29.30 -20.21 4.76
CA ARG A 376 -30.74 -20.08 4.44
C ARG A 376 -31.01 -19.10 3.30
N THR A 377 -30.24 -18.03 3.22
CA THR A 377 -30.20 -17.10 2.07
C THR A 377 -29.40 -17.74 0.96
N THR A 378 -29.91 -18.84 0.42
CA THR A 378 -29.30 -19.52 -0.71
C THR A 378 -29.13 -18.53 -1.88
N ALA A 379 -28.12 -18.78 -2.71
CA ALA A 379 -27.89 -18.08 -3.97
C ALA A 379 -29.18 -17.89 -4.79
N ALA A 380 -30.15 -18.81 -4.65
CA ALA A 380 -31.47 -18.75 -5.27
C ALA A 380 -32.27 -17.47 -4.94
N THR A 381 -32.25 -16.98 -3.71
CA THR A 381 -32.99 -15.78 -3.30
C THR A 381 -32.37 -14.49 -3.86
N VAL A 382 -31.03 -14.40 -3.85
CA VAL A 382 -30.29 -13.27 -4.43
C VAL A 382 -30.35 -13.31 -5.96
N THR A 383 -30.28 -14.50 -6.57
CA THR A 383 -30.52 -14.63 -8.02
C THR A 383 -31.96 -14.29 -8.37
N ALA A 384 -32.95 -14.66 -7.56
CA ALA A 384 -34.35 -14.33 -7.80
C ALA A 384 -34.64 -12.82 -7.72
N THR A 385 -34.11 -12.12 -6.71
CA THR A 385 -34.26 -10.65 -6.61
C THR A 385 -33.46 -9.91 -7.69
N GLN A 386 -32.26 -10.39 -8.02
CA GLN A 386 -31.48 -9.90 -9.15
C GLN A 386 -32.23 -10.13 -10.46
N GLU A 387 -32.83 -11.30 -10.67
CA GLU A 387 -33.56 -11.68 -11.87
C GLU A 387 -34.85 -10.88 -12.03
N GLN A 388 -35.61 -10.68 -10.96
CA GLN A 388 -36.78 -9.78 -10.94
C GLN A 388 -36.39 -8.33 -11.27
N SER A 389 -35.32 -7.81 -10.67
CA SER A 389 -34.78 -6.48 -11.01
C SER A 389 -34.37 -6.41 -12.49
N ASN A 390 -33.77 -7.49 -13.03
CA ASN A 390 -33.39 -7.57 -14.43
C ASN A 390 -34.60 -7.57 -15.37
N VAL A 391 -35.71 -8.21 -14.99
CA VAL A 391 -36.93 -8.25 -15.78
C VAL A 391 -37.58 -6.87 -15.81
N VAL A 392 -37.70 -6.20 -14.67
CA VAL A 392 -38.29 -4.85 -14.59
C VAL A 392 -37.46 -3.82 -15.36
N LEU A 393 -36.13 -3.80 -15.18
CA LEU A 393 -35.26 -2.87 -15.88
C LEU A 393 -35.16 -3.14 -17.39
N ARG A 394 -35.18 -4.41 -17.81
CA ARG A 394 -35.28 -4.76 -19.24
C ARG A 394 -36.63 -4.38 -19.83
N ALA A 395 -37.73 -4.54 -19.08
CA ALA A 395 -39.05 -4.11 -19.52
C ALA A 395 -39.12 -2.59 -19.68
N LEU A 396 -38.62 -1.82 -18.70
CA LEU A 396 -38.53 -0.36 -18.79
C LEU A 396 -37.62 0.12 -19.93
N ALA A 397 -36.54 -0.62 -20.22
CA ALA A 397 -35.69 -0.33 -21.37
C ALA A 397 -36.33 -0.72 -22.71
N ALA A 398 -37.06 -1.83 -22.77
CA ALA A 398 -37.78 -2.27 -23.97
C ALA A 398 -38.95 -1.34 -24.32
N VAL A 399 -39.58 -0.71 -23.33
CA VAL A 399 -40.63 0.30 -23.51
C VAL A 399 -40.04 1.68 -23.85
N GLY A 400 -38.71 1.85 -23.87
CA GLY A 400 -38.04 3.09 -24.23
C GLY A 400 -38.08 4.18 -23.16
N ILE A 401 -38.59 3.86 -21.97
CA ILE A 401 -38.67 4.80 -20.82
C ILE A 401 -37.28 5.07 -20.26
N VAL A 402 -36.40 4.06 -20.28
CA VAL A 402 -35.04 4.15 -19.74
C VAL A 402 -34.06 3.66 -20.81
N SER A 403 -33.03 4.46 -21.14
CA SER A 403 -31.95 3.99 -22.02
C SER A 403 -31.29 2.74 -21.43
N THR A 404 -30.87 1.80 -22.27
CA THR A 404 -30.16 0.57 -21.85
C THR A 404 -28.96 0.87 -20.95
N ARG A 405 -28.23 1.97 -21.21
CA ARG A 405 -27.12 2.44 -20.38
C ARG A 405 -27.57 2.90 -18.98
N THR A 406 -28.71 3.58 -18.91
CA THR A 406 -29.29 4.05 -17.65
C THR A 406 -29.86 2.88 -16.84
N ALA A 407 -30.41 1.87 -17.52
CA ALA A 407 -30.86 0.65 -16.87
C ALA A 407 -29.69 -0.13 -16.24
N ASP A 408 -28.58 -0.30 -16.97
CA ASP A 408 -27.39 -0.94 -16.40
C ASP A 408 -26.83 -0.17 -15.20
N LEU A 409 -26.82 1.17 -15.26
CA LEU A 409 -26.44 2.03 -14.14
C LEU A 409 -27.38 1.86 -12.94
N LEU A 410 -28.70 1.94 -13.14
CA LEU A 410 -29.69 1.81 -12.06
C LEU A 410 -29.62 0.44 -11.41
N ARG A 411 -29.35 -0.62 -12.18
CA ARG A 411 -29.13 -1.97 -11.67
C ARG A 411 -27.89 -2.04 -10.80
N ASP A 412 -26.77 -1.48 -11.27
CA ASP A 412 -25.53 -1.43 -10.49
C ASP A 412 -25.69 -0.59 -9.22
N LEU A 413 -26.40 0.55 -9.28
CA LEU A 413 -26.73 1.37 -8.12
C LEU A 413 -27.63 0.65 -7.12
N ALA A 414 -28.68 -0.04 -7.59
CA ALA A 414 -29.61 -0.77 -6.73
C ALA A 414 -28.90 -1.91 -5.98
N SER A 415 -27.98 -2.62 -6.64
CA SER A 415 -27.14 -3.64 -5.99
C SER A 415 -26.19 -3.09 -4.92
N GLN A 416 -25.93 -1.78 -4.95
CA GLN A 416 -25.07 -1.05 -4.02
C GLN A 416 -25.84 -0.06 -3.15
N GLY A 417 -27.17 -0.18 -3.08
CA GLY A 417 -28.05 0.71 -2.30
C GLY A 417 -27.56 0.99 -0.87
N PRO A 418 -27.07 0.00 -0.11
CA PRO A 418 -26.51 0.25 1.23
C PRO A 418 -25.20 1.04 1.22
N ALA A 419 -24.39 0.95 0.17
CA ALA A 419 -23.18 1.78 0.00
C ALA A 419 -23.56 3.26 -0.28
N LEU A 420 -24.65 3.50 -1.00
CA LEU A 420 -25.19 4.85 -1.24
C LEU A 420 -25.79 5.47 0.03
N ALA A 421 -26.28 4.66 0.98
CA ALA A 421 -26.65 5.17 2.31
C ALA A 421 -25.44 5.80 3.03
N GLY A 422 -24.22 5.41 2.66
CA GLY A 422 -22.97 6.04 3.08
C GLY A 422 -22.86 7.53 2.74
N LEU A 423 -23.60 8.03 1.73
CA LEU A 423 -23.67 9.45 1.41
C LEU A 423 -24.24 10.29 2.56
N LEU A 424 -25.03 9.69 3.46
CA LEU A 424 -25.50 10.37 4.67
C LEU A 424 -24.33 10.91 5.50
N PHE A 425 -23.21 10.19 5.54
CA PHE A 425 -22.00 10.61 6.27
C PHE A 425 -21.28 11.81 5.63
N LEU A 426 -21.66 12.26 4.43
CA LEU A 426 -21.15 13.52 3.89
C LEU A 426 -21.72 14.73 4.62
N VAL A 427 -22.88 14.60 5.25
CA VAL A 427 -23.54 15.72 5.97
C VAL A 427 -23.14 15.71 7.45
N THR A 428 -22.50 14.64 7.93
CA THR A 428 -22.13 14.51 9.35
C THR A 428 -20.83 15.26 9.70
N PRO A 429 -20.60 15.55 10.99
CA PRO A 429 -19.32 16.07 11.47
C PRO A 429 -18.15 15.14 11.14
N GLY A 430 -16.94 15.70 10.98
CA GLY A 430 -15.77 14.98 10.44
C GLY A 430 -15.39 13.69 11.16
N PHE A 431 -15.53 13.63 12.50
CA PHE A 431 -15.25 12.40 13.26
C PHE A 431 -16.23 11.26 12.92
N LEU A 432 -17.50 11.61 12.72
CA LEU A 432 -18.55 10.65 12.35
C LEU A 432 -18.42 10.26 10.87
N THR A 433 -18.01 11.20 10.02
CA THR A 433 -17.67 10.92 8.61
C THR A 433 -16.48 9.98 8.49
N ASN A 434 -15.47 10.08 9.35
CA ASN A 434 -14.33 9.16 9.36
C ASN A 434 -14.77 7.72 9.66
N ALA A 435 -15.54 7.52 10.73
CA ALA A 435 -16.06 6.19 11.07
C ALA A 435 -17.05 5.67 10.01
N GLY A 436 -17.90 6.55 9.48
CA GLY A 436 -18.79 6.25 8.35
C GLY A 436 -18.03 5.84 7.10
N CYS A 437 -16.88 6.48 6.82
CA CYS A 437 -15.99 6.11 5.73
C CYS A 437 -15.46 4.71 5.89
N ASP A 438 -14.95 4.33 7.06
CA ASP A 438 -14.43 2.98 7.28
C ASP A 438 -15.56 1.92 7.23
N ALA A 439 -16.76 2.25 7.71
CA ALA A 439 -17.92 1.38 7.59
C ALA A 439 -18.31 1.15 6.12
N VAL A 440 -18.36 2.21 5.30
CA VAL A 440 -18.74 2.15 3.89
C VAL A 440 -17.63 1.55 3.02
N ALA A 441 -16.36 1.84 3.32
CA ALA A 441 -15.21 1.40 2.54
C ALA A 441 -14.69 0.01 2.93
N LEU A 442 -14.89 -0.42 4.17
CA LEU A 442 -14.34 -1.69 4.66
C LEU A 442 -15.42 -2.68 5.03
N ALA A 443 -16.35 -2.31 5.92
CA ALA A 443 -17.36 -3.25 6.43
C ALA A 443 -18.37 -3.66 5.35
N PHE A 444 -18.89 -2.71 4.58
CA PHE A 444 -19.88 -3.01 3.52
C PHE A 444 -19.28 -3.90 2.40
N PRO A 445 -18.13 -3.56 1.79
CA PRO A 445 -17.43 -4.45 0.86
C PRO A 445 -17.11 -5.82 1.45
N ALA A 446 -16.74 -5.89 2.73
CA ALA A 446 -16.45 -7.16 3.40
C ALA A 446 -17.70 -8.03 3.55
N TYR A 447 -18.85 -7.41 3.82
CA TYR A 447 -20.15 -8.07 3.84
C TYR A 447 -20.50 -8.65 2.45
N VAL A 448 -20.42 -7.84 1.39
CA VAL A 448 -20.77 -8.31 0.04
C VAL A 448 -19.78 -9.36 -0.45
N ALA A 449 -18.47 -9.16 -0.24
CA ALA A 449 -17.44 -10.13 -0.60
C ALA A 449 -17.65 -11.49 0.11
N MET A 450 -18.08 -11.48 1.37
CA MET A 450 -18.43 -12.70 2.09
C MET A 450 -19.62 -13.43 1.44
N GLY A 451 -20.64 -12.69 1.01
CA GLY A 451 -21.76 -13.25 0.23
C GLY A 451 -21.30 -13.89 -1.08
N THR A 452 -20.37 -13.26 -1.82
CA THR A 452 -19.83 -13.83 -3.06
C THR A 452 -19.04 -15.13 -2.83
N LEU A 453 -18.31 -15.21 -1.70
CA LEU A 453 -17.60 -16.41 -1.28
C LEU A 453 -18.57 -17.54 -0.93
N ALA A 454 -19.65 -17.24 -0.20
CA ALA A 454 -20.67 -18.22 0.15
C ALA A 454 -21.43 -18.73 -1.09
N ALA A 455 -21.70 -17.87 -2.05
CA ALA A 455 -22.35 -18.21 -3.33
C ALA A 455 -21.41 -18.87 -4.35
N GLY A 456 -20.10 -18.98 -4.06
CA GLY A 456 -19.11 -19.57 -4.98
C GLY A 456 -18.90 -18.78 -6.27
N GLN A 457 -19.15 -17.46 -6.28
CA GLN A 457 -19.06 -16.61 -7.47
C GLN A 457 -17.60 -16.21 -7.80
N ARG A 458 -16.82 -17.18 -8.29
CA ARG A 458 -15.38 -17.04 -8.54
C ARG A 458 -14.98 -15.91 -9.50
N ARG A 459 -15.89 -15.52 -10.40
CA ARG A 459 -15.64 -14.43 -11.36
C ARG A 459 -15.44 -13.09 -10.64
N THR A 460 -16.15 -12.87 -9.53
CA THR A 460 -16.13 -11.59 -8.78
C THR A 460 -14.99 -11.51 -7.78
N HIS A 461 -14.37 -12.65 -7.39
CA HIS A 461 -13.31 -12.66 -6.38
C HIS A 461 -12.09 -11.82 -6.77
N GLU A 462 -11.71 -11.80 -8.06
CA GLU A 462 -10.59 -10.98 -8.53
C GLU A 462 -10.86 -9.49 -8.29
N TRP A 463 -12.08 -9.04 -8.59
CA TRP A 463 -12.45 -7.63 -8.43
C TRP A 463 -12.40 -7.20 -6.96
N TRP A 464 -12.96 -8.01 -6.05
CA TRP A 464 -12.88 -7.71 -4.61
C TRP A 464 -11.47 -7.75 -4.06
N VAL A 465 -10.64 -8.71 -4.49
CA VAL A 465 -9.24 -8.78 -4.06
C VAL A 465 -8.47 -7.54 -4.54
N VAL A 466 -8.68 -7.11 -5.78
CA VAL A 466 -8.09 -5.87 -6.31
C VAL A 466 -8.57 -4.65 -5.51
N TYR A 467 -9.86 -4.55 -5.23
CA TYR A 467 -10.44 -3.50 -4.39
C TYR A 467 -9.75 -3.41 -3.04
N PHE A 468 -9.77 -4.47 -2.24
CA PHE A 468 -9.18 -4.46 -0.90
C PHE A 468 -7.66 -4.21 -0.93
N THR A 469 -6.97 -4.67 -1.96
CA THR A 469 -5.53 -4.42 -2.11
C THR A 469 -5.24 -2.93 -2.29
N VAL A 470 -6.03 -2.24 -3.13
CA VAL A 470 -5.89 -0.80 -3.37
C VAL A 470 -6.36 0.01 -2.17
N THR A 471 -7.49 -0.38 -1.57
CA THR A 471 -8.03 0.28 -0.37
C THR A 471 -7.05 0.18 0.80
N ALA A 472 -6.43 -0.98 1.05
CA ALA A 472 -5.46 -1.14 2.11
C ALA A 472 -4.19 -0.28 1.90
N LEU A 473 -3.74 -0.13 0.65
CA LEU A 473 -2.65 0.78 0.32
C LEU A 473 -3.04 2.25 0.56
N PHE A 474 -4.26 2.62 0.16
CA PHE A 474 -4.77 3.97 0.36
C PHE A 474 -4.92 4.29 1.85
N GLU A 475 -5.52 3.40 2.65
CA GLU A 475 -5.65 3.57 4.10
C GLU A 475 -4.28 3.73 4.76
N TYR A 476 -3.31 2.87 4.40
CA TYR A 476 -1.95 2.99 4.93
C TYR A 476 -1.30 4.35 4.61
N TRP A 477 -1.47 4.84 3.37
CA TRP A 477 -0.96 6.13 2.96
C TRP A 477 -1.67 7.29 3.67
N PHE A 478 -2.99 7.19 3.83
CA PHE A 478 -3.81 8.18 4.52
C PHE A 478 -3.43 8.27 6.00
N ASP A 479 -3.29 7.13 6.69
CA ASP A 479 -2.85 7.07 8.08
C ASP A 479 -1.44 7.65 8.25
N SER A 480 -0.53 7.35 7.32
CA SER A 480 0.85 7.88 7.33
C SER A 480 0.91 9.39 7.16
N LEU A 481 -0.06 9.99 6.45
CA LEU A 481 -0.16 11.42 6.23
C LEU A 481 -1.16 12.11 7.17
N SER A 482 -1.77 11.38 8.11
CA SER A 482 -2.82 11.89 8.99
C SER A 482 -2.46 13.21 9.67
N GLY A 483 -1.22 13.36 10.15
CA GLY A 483 -0.75 14.59 10.79
C GLY A 483 -0.74 15.83 9.88
N ILE A 484 -0.54 15.65 8.57
CA ILE A 484 -0.58 16.73 7.56
C ILE A 484 -2.02 16.94 7.08
N LEU A 485 -2.73 15.83 6.86
CA LEU A 485 -4.10 15.82 6.34
C LEU A 485 -5.13 16.40 7.32
N LEU A 486 -4.86 16.33 8.63
CA LEU A 486 -5.75 16.87 9.66
C LEU A 486 -6.02 18.38 9.50
N TRP A 487 -5.08 19.12 8.90
CA TRP A 487 -5.20 20.56 8.66
C TRP A 487 -6.11 20.90 7.48
N ILE A 488 -6.36 19.93 6.61
CA ILE A 488 -7.18 20.12 5.42
C ILE A 488 -8.66 19.95 5.81
N PRO A 489 -9.50 20.99 5.67
CA PRO A 489 -10.92 20.87 5.98
C PRO A 489 -11.58 19.86 5.02
N PHE A 490 -12.57 19.11 5.52
CA PHE A 490 -13.31 18.10 4.75
C PHE A 490 -12.47 16.94 4.18
N VAL A 491 -11.29 16.68 4.74
CA VAL A 491 -10.43 15.59 4.27
C VAL A 491 -11.10 14.21 4.37
N TYR A 492 -11.90 13.97 5.42
CA TYR A 492 -12.65 12.73 5.59
C TYR A 492 -13.82 12.60 4.60
N HIS A 493 -14.42 13.71 4.20
CA HIS A 493 -15.44 13.74 3.15
C HIS A 493 -14.84 13.39 1.79
N LEU A 494 -13.67 13.95 1.49
CA LEU A 494 -12.92 13.57 0.28
C LEU A 494 -12.50 12.09 0.33
N LYS A 495 -12.00 11.62 1.48
CA LYS A 495 -11.69 10.20 1.72
C LYS A 495 -12.90 9.32 1.37
N LEU A 496 -14.08 9.66 1.90
CA LEU A 496 -15.32 8.94 1.66
C LEU A 496 -15.69 8.91 0.17
N VAL A 497 -15.61 10.04 -0.55
CA VAL A 497 -15.91 10.09 -2.00
C VAL A 497 -14.94 9.21 -2.80
N VAL A 498 -13.65 9.28 -2.50
CA VAL A 498 -12.62 8.45 -3.16
C VAL A 498 -12.88 6.96 -2.89
N MET A 499 -13.23 6.60 -1.66
CA MET A 499 -13.60 5.24 -1.30
C MET A 499 -14.86 4.76 -2.02
N MET A 500 -15.87 5.62 -2.15
CA MET A 500 -17.07 5.35 -2.93
C MET A 500 -16.71 5.10 -4.41
N TRP A 501 -15.84 5.93 -4.99
CA TRP A 501 -15.39 5.75 -6.37
C TRP A 501 -14.61 4.44 -6.59
N LEU A 502 -13.80 4.02 -5.63
CA LEU A 502 -13.06 2.76 -5.67
C LEU A 502 -13.98 1.53 -5.65
N GLN A 503 -15.06 1.56 -4.87
CA GLN A 503 -15.98 0.43 -4.70
C GLN A 503 -16.96 0.24 -5.87
N PHE A 504 -17.27 1.26 -6.67
CA PHE A 504 -18.26 1.10 -7.74
C PHE A 504 -17.70 0.28 -8.92
N PRO A 505 -18.36 -0.83 -9.32
CA PRO A 505 -17.95 -1.66 -10.44
C PRO A 505 -18.05 -0.91 -11.78
N TYR A 506 -18.97 0.06 -11.90
CA TYR A 506 -19.13 0.88 -13.11
C TYR A 506 -17.86 1.70 -13.44
N PHE A 507 -17.26 2.36 -12.44
CA PHE A 507 -16.06 3.18 -12.67
C PHE A 507 -14.79 2.34 -12.82
N ARG A 508 -14.79 1.11 -12.29
CA ARG A 508 -13.60 0.25 -12.20
C ARG A 508 -12.41 0.98 -11.58
N GLY A 509 -12.66 1.88 -10.64
CA GLY A 509 -11.63 2.77 -10.06
C GLY A 509 -10.47 1.99 -9.46
N ALA A 510 -10.78 0.98 -8.62
CA ALA A 510 -9.77 0.11 -8.03
C ALA A 510 -8.96 -0.68 -9.08
N GLN A 511 -9.60 -1.18 -10.15
CA GLN A 511 -8.86 -1.89 -11.21
C GLN A 511 -7.91 -0.97 -11.95
N ARG A 512 -8.35 0.24 -12.31
CA ARG A 512 -7.49 1.23 -12.97
C ARG A 512 -6.30 1.60 -12.11
N LEU A 513 -6.52 1.87 -10.82
CA LEU A 513 -5.44 2.24 -9.91
C LEU A 513 -4.49 1.07 -9.66
N PHE A 514 -5.01 -0.15 -9.51
CA PHE A 514 -4.19 -1.35 -9.40
C PHE A 514 -3.32 -1.58 -10.65
N ASP A 515 -3.89 -1.43 -11.83
CA ASP A 515 -3.15 -1.58 -13.08
C ASP A 515 -2.08 -0.50 -13.19
N VAL A 516 -2.37 0.77 -12.89
CA VAL A 516 -1.38 1.85 -12.90
C VAL A 516 -0.24 1.61 -11.90
N CYS A 517 -0.57 1.25 -10.66
CA CYS A 517 0.42 1.04 -9.60
C CYS A 517 1.27 -0.22 -9.80
N PHE A 518 0.69 -1.30 -10.34
CA PHE A 518 1.36 -2.60 -10.38
C PHE A 518 1.68 -3.11 -11.79
N ASN A 519 1.38 -2.36 -12.87
CA ASN A 519 1.66 -2.81 -14.24
C ASN A 519 3.10 -3.31 -14.41
N ASN A 520 4.06 -2.54 -13.91
CA ASN A 520 5.49 -2.81 -14.05
C ASN A 520 5.92 -4.09 -13.33
N ILE A 521 5.28 -4.44 -12.22
CA ILE A 521 5.52 -5.67 -11.46
C ILE A 521 4.84 -6.88 -12.13
N LEU A 522 3.78 -6.64 -12.89
CA LEU A 522 2.98 -7.68 -13.55
C LEU A 522 3.57 -8.11 -14.90
N ILE A 523 4.36 -7.28 -15.59
CA ILE A 523 5.01 -7.65 -16.87
C ILE A 523 5.95 -8.86 -16.68
N ASP A 524 5.69 -9.96 -17.40
CA ASP A 524 6.61 -11.09 -17.52
C ASP A 524 7.43 -10.95 -18.82
N PRO A 525 8.76 -10.69 -18.74
CA PRO A 525 9.63 -10.59 -19.91
C PRO A 525 9.61 -11.85 -20.79
N ARG A 526 9.30 -13.02 -20.21
CA ARG A 526 9.31 -14.31 -20.90
C ARG A 526 8.22 -14.42 -21.96
N ARG A 527 7.08 -13.75 -21.78
CA ARG A 527 5.95 -13.79 -22.72
C ARG A 527 6.16 -12.87 -23.93
N ARG A 528 6.85 -11.73 -23.77
CA ARG A 528 7.38 -10.94 -24.90
C ARG A 528 8.33 -11.76 -25.75
N ARG A 529 9.20 -12.55 -25.10
CA ARG A 529 10.16 -13.40 -25.80
C ARG A 529 9.48 -14.58 -26.51
N ALA A 530 8.50 -15.22 -25.87
CA ALA A 530 7.71 -16.31 -26.47
C ALA A 530 6.88 -15.82 -27.67
N SER A 531 6.15 -14.71 -27.53
CA SER A 531 5.43 -14.10 -28.67
C SER A 531 6.38 -13.71 -29.80
N SER A 532 7.54 -13.12 -29.51
CA SER A 532 8.54 -12.82 -30.54
C SER A 532 9.13 -14.06 -31.21
N LEU A 533 9.22 -15.19 -30.49
CA LEU A 533 9.68 -16.47 -31.03
C LEU A 533 8.61 -17.09 -31.92
N ASP A 534 7.35 -17.10 -31.48
CA ASP A 534 6.23 -17.60 -32.29
C ASP A 534 6.08 -16.77 -33.58
N THR A 535 6.19 -15.44 -33.51
CA THR A 535 6.20 -14.58 -34.71
C THR A 535 7.38 -14.89 -35.63
N ARG A 536 8.57 -15.16 -35.09
CA ARG A 536 9.75 -15.54 -35.88
C ARG A 536 9.63 -16.93 -36.51
N VAL A 537 9.03 -17.89 -35.81
CA VAL A 537 8.78 -19.24 -36.33
C VAL A 537 7.73 -19.20 -37.44
N VAL A 538 6.61 -18.49 -37.21
CA VAL A 538 5.59 -18.29 -38.25
C VAL A 538 6.17 -17.57 -39.46
N GLN A 539 7.05 -16.58 -39.26
CA GLN A 539 7.70 -15.88 -40.38
C GLN A 539 8.76 -16.72 -41.10
N ALA A 540 9.41 -17.66 -40.40
CA ALA A 540 10.32 -18.63 -41.01
C ALA A 540 9.58 -19.71 -41.82
N ASP A 541 8.37 -20.09 -41.40
CA ASP A 541 7.52 -21.06 -42.12
C ASP A 541 6.83 -20.45 -43.36
N VAL A 542 6.68 -19.13 -43.41
CA VAL A 542 6.06 -18.41 -44.55
C VAL A 542 7.07 -18.05 -45.65
N LEU A 543 8.38 -18.10 -45.37
CA LEU A 543 9.41 -17.88 -46.39
C LEU A 543 9.58 -19.16 -47.23
N PRO A 544 9.39 -19.10 -48.57
CA PRO A 544 9.56 -20.28 -49.42
C PRO A 544 10.99 -20.78 -49.32
N SER A 545 11.13 -22.06 -48.98
CA SER A 545 12.39 -22.79 -48.99
C SER A 545 13.15 -22.52 -50.29
N ALA A 546 14.35 -21.93 -50.18
CA ALA A 546 15.21 -21.69 -51.33
C ALA A 546 15.40 -23.00 -52.13
N PRO A 547 15.29 -22.96 -53.46
CA PRO A 547 15.39 -24.17 -54.29
C PRO A 547 16.78 -24.79 -54.13
N SER A 548 16.82 -26.10 -53.83
CA SER A 548 18.07 -26.86 -53.79
C SER A 548 18.77 -26.80 -55.14
N PRO A 549 20.11 -26.62 -55.20
CA PRO A 549 20.83 -26.65 -56.47
C PRO A 549 20.65 -28.04 -57.11
N ARG A 550 20.01 -28.05 -58.28
CA ARG A 550 19.89 -29.25 -59.13
C ARG A 550 21.30 -29.71 -59.51
N SER A 551 21.57 -30.99 -59.26
CA SER A 551 22.69 -31.71 -59.85
C SER A 551 22.45 -31.85 -61.36
N GLU A 552 23.10 -31.00 -62.15
CA GLU A 552 23.31 -31.27 -63.57
C GLU A 552 24.44 -32.29 -63.69
N GLY A 553 24.10 -33.48 -64.17
CA GLY A 553 25.07 -34.45 -64.64
C GLY A 553 25.63 -33.99 -65.99
N ALA A 554 26.95 -34.03 -66.12
CA ALA A 554 27.63 -34.04 -67.41
C ALA A 554 28.35 -35.38 -67.53
N ALA A 555 27.77 -36.28 -68.32
CA ALA A 555 28.47 -37.37 -68.97
C ALA A 555 28.64 -36.97 -70.43
N SER A 556 29.88 -36.69 -70.82
CA SER A 556 30.48 -36.94 -72.14
C SER A 556 31.98 -36.68 -72.05
#